data_AF-A5YM89-F1
#
_entry.id   AF-A5YM89-F1
#
_cell.length_a   1.000
_cell.length_b   1.000
_cell.length_c   1.000
_cell.angle_alpha   90.00
_cell.angle_beta   90.00
_cell.angle_gamma   90.00
#
_symmetry.space_group_name_H-M   'P 1'
#
loop_
_entity.id
_entity.type
_entity.pdbx_description
1 polymer ?
#
loop_
_entity_poly.entity_id
_entity_poly.type
_entity_poly.pdbx_seq_one_letter_code
_entity_poly.pdbx_strand_id
1 'polypeptide(L)'
;TALEKMAEARETGDFGTIPMLEKNLAFNLGGHVNHSVFWKNLSPEGGDKPEGELGAAIDDQFGSFDAFRSHFTAVATTIQGSGWAILAWDALGQRLVIEQLYDQQGNTALSSVPLLMLDMWEHAFYLQYKNVKAEYAKAFWNVVN
;
A
#
# COMPACT_ATOMS: atom_id res chain seq x y z
N THR A 1 -11.16 -4.93 -20.89
CA THR A 1 -10.39 -5.02 -19.63
C THR A 1 -9.60 -6.33 -19.57
N ALA A 2 -8.73 -6.53 -18.58
CA ALA A 2 -8.04 -7.83 -18.40
C ALA A 2 -9.05 -8.97 -18.18
N LEU A 3 -10.12 -8.70 -17.42
CA LEU A 3 -11.20 -9.65 -17.15
C LEU A 3 -11.99 -10.05 -18.40
N GLU A 4 -12.30 -9.10 -19.29
CA GLU A 4 -12.97 -9.39 -20.58
C GLU A 4 -12.11 -10.30 -21.47
N LYS A 5 -10.82 -10.03 -21.59
CA LYS A 5 -9.91 -10.88 -22.39
C LYS A 5 -9.73 -12.27 -21.79
N MET A 6 -9.74 -12.37 -20.46
CA MET A 6 -9.76 -13.68 -19.78
C MET A 6 -11.08 -14.43 -20.00
N ALA A 7 -12.22 -13.73 -20.11
CA ALA A 7 -13.49 -14.34 -20.45
C ALA A 7 -13.48 -14.90 -21.87
N GLU A 8 -13.02 -14.11 -22.84
CA GLU A 8 -12.82 -14.55 -24.22
C GLU A 8 -11.89 -15.77 -24.32
N ALA A 9 -10.77 -15.79 -23.58
CA ALA A 9 -9.87 -16.93 -23.52
C ALA A 9 -10.56 -18.21 -23.02
N ARG A 10 -11.49 -18.10 -22.05
CA ARG A 10 -12.28 -19.25 -21.57
C ARG A 10 -13.31 -19.72 -22.60
N GLU A 11 -13.93 -18.79 -23.33
CA GLU A 11 -14.93 -19.11 -24.36
C GLU A 11 -14.32 -19.78 -25.58
N THR A 12 -13.14 -19.32 -25.99
CA THR A 12 -12.44 -19.81 -27.19
C THR A 12 -11.51 -20.99 -26.91
N GLY A 13 -11.09 -21.18 -25.65
CA GLY A 13 -10.06 -22.13 -25.26
C GLY A 13 -8.63 -21.69 -25.60
N ASP A 14 -8.43 -20.45 -26.07
CA ASP A 14 -7.10 -19.90 -26.35
C ASP A 14 -6.50 -19.23 -25.11
N PHE A 15 -5.62 -19.97 -24.43
CA PHE A 15 -4.88 -19.49 -23.27
C PHE A 15 -3.46 -19.02 -23.60
N GLY A 16 -3.10 -18.85 -24.89
CA GLY A 16 -1.73 -18.51 -25.29
C GLY A 16 -1.20 -17.20 -24.69
N THR A 17 -2.09 -16.28 -24.30
CA THR A 17 -1.74 -15.00 -23.68
C THR A 17 -2.01 -14.93 -22.18
N ILE A 18 -2.37 -16.05 -21.52
CA ILE A 18 -2.77 -16.04 -20.10
C ILE A 18 -1.72 -15.42 -19.15
N PRO A 19 -0.39 -15.64 -19.31
CA PRO A 19 0.57 -15.04 -18.38
C PRO A 19 0.60 -13.50 -18.45
N MET A 20 0.39 -12.93 -19.64
CA MET A 20 0.27 -11.49 -19.81
C MET A 20 -1.02 -10.96 -19.19
N LEU A 21 -2.14 -11.68 -19.37
CA LEU A 21 -3.43 -11.26 -18.80
C LEU A 21 -3.40 -11.28 -17.27
N GLU A 22 -2.81 -12.31 -16.65
CA GLU A 22 -2.65 -12.39 -15.19
C GLU A 22 -1.79 -11.25 -14.65
N LYS A 23 -0.66 -10.94 -15.31
CA LYS A 23 0.17 -9.78 -14.94
C LYS A 23 -0.63 -8.46 -15.05
N ASN A 24 -1.40 -8.29 -16.13
CA ASN A 24 -2.24 -7.11 -16.31
C ASN A 24 -3.32 -7.01 -15.23
N LEU A 25 -3.95 -8.13 -14.86
CA LEU A 25 -4.94 -8.14 -13.79
C LEU A 25 -4.30 -7.75 -12.47
N ALA A 26 -3.20 -8.40 -12.07
CA ALA A 26 -2.52 -8.13 -10.81
C ALA A 26 -2.06 -6.68 -10.70
N PHE A 27 -1.41 -6.14 -11.74
CA PHE A 27 -0.92 -4.76 -11.75
C PHE A 27 -2.06 -3.73 -11.65
N ASN A 28 -3.09 -3.86 -12.50
CA ASN A 28 -4.16 -2.87 -12.55
C ASN A 28 -5.13 -3.00 -11.37
N LEU A 29 -5.46 -4.22 -10.94
CA LEU A 29 -6.30 -4.45 -9.78
C LEU A 29 -5.58 -4.02 -8.50
N GLY A 30 -4.29 -4.37 -8.35
CA GLY A 30 -3.46 -3.89 -7.25
C GLY A 30 -3.44 -2.36 -7.20
N GLY A 31 -3.16 -1.71 -8.34
CA GLY A 31 -3.18 -0.24 -8.41
C GLY A 31 -4.54 0.36 -8.06
N HIS A 32 -5.64 -0.23 -8.56
CA HIS A 32 -7.00 0.20 -8.23
C HIS A 32 -7.30 0.07 -6.72
N VAL A 33 -6.96 -1.06 -6.11
CA VAL A 33 -7.16 -1.29 -4.67
C VAL A 33 -6.32 -0.33 -3.84
N ASN A 34 -5.02 -0.23 -4.14
CA ASN A 34 -4.07 0.60 -3.38
C ASN A 34 -4.51 2.06 -3.36
N HIS A 35 -4.86 2.64 -4.51
CA HIS A 35 -5.34 4.03 -4.56
C HIS A 35 -6.71 4.20 -3.93
N SER A 36 -7.62 3.22 -4.05
CA SER A 36 -8.93 3.29 -3.40
C SER A 36 -8.83 3.34 -1.88
N VAL A 37 -7.88 2.58 -1.30
CA VAL A 37 -7.55 2.62 0.13
C VAL A 37 -6.86 3.94 0.47
N PHE A 38 -5.84 4.34 -0.31
CA PHE A 38 -5.09 5.58 -0.10
C PHE A 38 -5.99 6.81 0.03
N TRP A 39 -6.95 6.99 -0.88
CA TRP A 39 -7.86 8.15 -0.80
C TRP A 39 -8.72 8.18 0.46
N LYS A 40 -9.04 7.01 1.03
CA LYS A 40 -9.80 6.89 2.29
C LYS A 40 -8.92 7.06 3.53
N ASN A 41 -7.61 6.82 3.40
CA ASN A 41 -6.63 7.10 4.44
C ASN A 41 -6.25 8.59 4.55
N LEU A 42 -6.73 9.45 3.65
CA LEU A 42 -6.43 10.88 3.67
C LEU A 42 -7.61 11.72 4.11
N SER A 43 -7.36 12.68 5.01
CA SER A 43 -8.35 13.66 5.46
C SER A 43 -7.69 15.03 5.69
N PRO A 44 -8.33 16.15 5.29
CA PRO A 44 -7.84 17.49 5.64
C PRO A 44 -7.93 17.78 7.14
N GLU A 45 -8.75 17.04 7.88
CA GLU A 45 -8.84 17.08 9.34
C GLU A 45 -8.11 15.90 9.99
N GLY A 46 -7.32 15.16 9.22
CA GLY A 46 -6.47 14.09 9.71
C GLY A 46 -5.24 14.61 10.46
N GLY A 47 -4.36 13.68 10.83
CA GLY A 47 -3.15 13.94 11.60
C GLY A 47 -3.16 13.24 12.95
N ASP A 48 -2.40 13.80 13.89
CA ASP A 48 -2.26 13.29 15.25
C ASP A 48 -1.86 11.81 15.35
N LYS A 49 -2.45 11.07 16.29
CA LYS A 49 -2.14 9.67 16.61
C LYS A 49 -3.45 8.87 16.68
N PRO A 50 -3.44 7.57 16.31
CA PRO A 50 -4.61 6.73 16.44
C PRO A 50 -4.98 6.53 17.91
N GLU A 51 -6.27 6.57 18.19
CA GLU A 51 -6.82 6.32 19.52
C GLU A 51 -7.52 4.94 19.59
N GLY A 52 -8.00 4.58 20.78
CA GLY A 52 -8.79 3.37 20.99
C GLY A 52 -8.05 2.07 20.69
N GLU A 53 -8.77 1.10 20.12
CA GLU A 53 -8.25 -0.24 19.85
C GLU A 53 -7.06 -0.24 18.88
N LEU A 54 -7.09 0.64 17.87
CA LEU A 54 -6.00 0.74 16.91
C LEU A 54 -4.72 1.30 17.54
N GLY A 55 -4.84 2.36 18.35
CA GLY A 55 -3.71 2.93 19.09
C GLY A 55 -3.07 1.90 20.02
N ALA A 56 -3.90 1.19 20.80
CA ALA A 56 -3.43 0.13 21.69
C ALA A 56 -2.74 -1.02 20.94
N ALA A 57 -3.30 -1.44 19.80
CA ALA A 57 -2.68 -2.49 18.97
C ALA A 57 -1.34 -2.04 18.38
N ILE A 58 -1.20 -0.78 17.98
CA ILE A 58 0.08 -0.23 17.49
C ILE A 58 1.11 -0.20 18.61
N ASP A 59 0.74 0.25 19.81
CA ASP A 59 1.64 0.29 20.95
C ASP A 59 2.07 -1.12 21.38
N ASP A 60 1.17 -2.09 21.36
CA ASP A 60 1.48 -3.50 21.66
C ASP A 60 2.43 -4.14 20.62
N GLN A 61 2.16 -3.94 19.33
CA GLN A 61 2.88 -4.62 18.25
C GLN A 61 4.20 -3.93 17.86
N PHE A 62 4.30 -2.62 18.06
CA PHE A 62 5.47 -1.82 17.65
C PHE A 62 6.14 -1.10 18.83
N GLY A 63 5.64 -1.25 20.05
CA GLY A 63 6.16 -0.64 21.28
C GLY A 63 5.73 0.80 21.52
N SER A 64 5.51 1.58 20.45
CA SER A 64 4.88 2.91 20.51
C SER A 64 4.46 3.37 19.12
N PHE A 65 3.51 4.30 19.02
CA PHE A 65 3.22 5.01 17.76
C PHE A 65 4.46 5.63 17.10
N ASP A 66 5.39 6.20 17.87
CA ASP A 66 6.58 6.83 17.31
C ASP A 66 7.56 5.78 16.72
N ALA A 67 7.67 4.60 17.35
CA ALA A 67 8.43 3.48 16.80
C ALA A 67 7.77 2.91 15.53
N PHE A 68 6.44 2.75 15.53
CA PHE A 68 5.67 2.38 14.34
C PHE A 68 5.93 3.38 13.19
N ARG A 69 5.76 4.68 13.45
CA ARG A 69 5.94 5.75 12.47
C ARG A 69 7.34 5.76 11.88
N SER A 70 8.36 5.53 12.72
CA SER A 70 9.75 5.42 12.29
C SER A 70 9.97 4.23 11.36
N HIS A 71 9.47 3.04 11.74
CA HIS A 71 9.56 1.84 10.91
C HIS A 71 8.81 2.00 9.58
N PHE A 72 7.57 2.49 9.61
CA PHE A 72 6.76 2.75 8.41
C PHE A 72 7.46 3.73 7.46
N THR A 73 8.02 4.82 8.00
CA THR A 73 8.73 5.83 7.20
C THR A 73 10.04 5.27 6.61
N ALA A 74 10.75 4.42 7.35
CA ALA A 74 11.93 3.73 6.83
C ALA A 74 11.55 2.79 5.66
N VAL A 75 10.46 2.04 5.80
CA VAL A 75 9.91 1.20 4.72
C VAL A 75 9.55 2.04 3.50
N ALA A 76 8.84 3.16 3.66
CA ALA A 76 8.45 4.04 2.56
C ALA A 76 9.67 4.63 1.81
N THR A 77 10.65 5.13 2.55
CA THR A 77 11.77 5.88 1.98
C THR A 77 12.89 5.00 1.43
N THR A 78 12.89 3.70 1.71
CA THR A 78 13.93 2.76 1.24
C THR A 78 13.54 1.93 0.02
N ILE A 79 12.33 2.13 -0.54
CA ILE A 79 11.90 1.45 -1.76
C ILE A 79 12.88 1.73 -2.91
N GLN A 80 13.31 0.66 -3.59
CA GLN A 80 14.15 0.70 -4.77
C GLN A 80 13.29 0.59 -6.04
N GLY A 81 12.79 1.73 -6.52
CA GLY A 81 11.86 1.80 -7.64
C GLY A 81 10.50 2.34 -7.19
N SER A 82 9.44 1.93 -7.88
CA SER A 82 8.06 2.27 -7.54
C SER A 82 7.50 1.33 -6.46
N GLY A 83 6.66 1.84 -5.58
CA GLY A 83 6.08 1.01 -4.53
C GLY A 83 5.29 1.77 -3.46
N TRP A 84 4.96 1.06 -2.39
CA TRP A 84 4.14 1.55 -1.29
C TRP A 84 4.68 1.07 0.06
N ALA A 85 4.45 1.87 1.10
CA ALA A 85 4.49 1.38 2.48
C ALA A 85 3.08 1.02 2.94
N ILE A 86 2.94 -0.11 3.62
CA ILE A 86 1.64 -0.64 4.05
C ILE A 86 1.71 -1.01 5.52
N LEU A 87 0.76 -0.52 6.32
CA LEU A 87 0.37 -1.15 7.56
C LEU A 87 -0.77 -2.10 7.21
N ALA A 88 -0.61 -3.38 7.49
CA ALA A 88 -1.59 -4.41 7.19
C ALA A 88 -1.92 -5.26 8.42
N TRP A 89 -3.09 -5.87 8.40
CA TRP A 89 -3.46 -6.95 9.30
C TRP A 89 -3.13 -8.30 8.66
N ASP A 90 -2.24 -9.07 9.28
CA ASP A 90 -2.02 -10.48 8.94
C ASP A 90 -3.12 -11.31 9.60
N ALA A 91 -4.06 -11.79 8.80
CA ALA A 91 -5.19 -12.59 9.28
C ALA A 91 -4.78 -13.95 9.85
N LEU A 92 -3.64 -14.50 9.44
CA LEU A 92 -3.16 -15.80 9.94
C LEU A 92 -2.44 -15.66 11.28
N GLY A 93 -1.50 -14.71 11.35
CA GLY A 93 -0.75 -14.42 12.56
C GLY A 93 -1.49 -13.54 13.57
N GLN A 94 -2.69 -13.07 13.22
CA GLN A 94 -3.55 -12.17 13.99
C GLN A 94 -2.78 -10.98 14.57
N ARG A 95 -2.06 -10.26 13.70
CA ARG A 95 -1.18 -9.17 14.12
C ARG A 95 -1.06 -8.07 13.08
N LEU A 96 -0.59 -6.90 13.52
CA LEU A 96 -0.18 -5.83 12.63
C LEU A 96 1.20 -6.13 12.04
N VAL A 97 1.36 -5.87 10.75
CA VAL A 97 2.63 -5.97 10.02
C VAL A 97 2.86 -4.73 9.18
N ILE A 98 4.13 -4.37 8.98
CA ILE A 98 4.52 -3.34 8.01
C ILE A 98 5.16 -4.04 6.82
N GLU A 99 4.66 -3.75 5.63
CA GLU A 99 5.12 -4.35 4.38
C GLU A 99 5.62 -3.28 3.40
N GLN A 100 6.60 -3.67 2.57
CA GLN A 100 7.14 -2.84 1.49
C GLN A 100 6.66 -3.39 0.16
N LEU A 101 5.57 -2.85 -0.40
CA LEU A 101 5.03 -3.33 -1.68
C LEU A 101 5.86 -2.79 -2.85
N TYR A 102 6.21 -3.65 -3.80
CA TYR A 102 6.87 -3.28 -5.05
C TYR A 102 5.85 -3.15 -6.18
N ASP A 103 5.99 -2.08 -6.96
CA ASP A 103 5.02 -1.63 -7.95
C ASP A 103 3.61 -1.47 -7.36
N GLN A 104 2.67 -2.32 -7.76
CA GLN A 104 1.29 -2.32 -7.29
C GLN A 104 0.85 -3.69 -6.73
N GLN A 105 1.66 -4.73 -6.86
CA GLN A 105 1.21 -6.12 -6.69
C GLN A 105 2.29 -7.09 -6.19
N GLY A 106 3.50 -6.62 -5.87
CA GLY A 106 4.63 -7.47 -5.50
C GLY A 106 5.10 -7.27 -4.06
N ASN A 107 5.76 -8.29 -3.50
CA ASN A 107 6.43 -8.25 -2.19
C ASN A 107 5.49 -8.15 -0.95
N THR A 108 4.32 -8.80 -1.03
CA THR A 108 3.39 -8.96 0.10
C THR A 108 2.87 -10.40 0.18
N ALA A 109 2.35 -10.80 1.35
CA ALA A 109 1.65 -12.08 1.50
C ALA A 109 0.18 -11.96 1.04
N LEU A 110 -0.41 -13.08 0.62
CA LEU A 110 -1.81 -13.13 0.17
C LEU A 110 -2.84 -12.82 1.28
N SER A 111 -2.45 -12.97 2.56
CA SER A 111 -3.34 -12.81 3.72
C SER A 111 -3.32 -11.40 4.34
N SER A 112 -2.59 -10.47 3.74
CA SER A 112 -2.42 -9.11 4.28
C SER A 112 -3.60 -8.22 3.90
N VAL A 113 -4.32 -7.72 4.90
CA VAL A 113 -5.43 -6.76 4.71
C VAL A 113 -4.89 -5.34 4.94
N PRO A 114 -4.84 -4.47 3.93
CA PRO A 114 -4.27 -3.13 4.08
C PRO A 114 -5.15 -2.25 4.99
N LEU A 115 -4.50 -1.54 5.91
CA LEU A 115 -5.13 -0.60 6.86
C LEU A 115 -4.73 0.85 6.57
N LEU A 116 -3.42 1.08 6.37
CA LEU A 116 -2.85 2.38 6.00
C LEU A 116 -1.85 2.19 4.87
N MET A 117 -1.97 2.97 3.80
CA MET A 117 -1.07 2.92 2.66
C MET A 117 -0.46 4.29 2.36
N LEU A 118 0.81 4.31 1.96
CA LEU A 118 1.52 5.50 1.48
C LEU A 118 2.08 5.22 0.07
N ASP A 119 1.59 5.99 -0.92
CA ASP A 119 2.07 5.92 -2.30
C ASP A 119 3.48 6.52 -2.43
N MET A 120 4.47 5.71 -2.73
CA MET A 120 5.85 6.16 -2.93
C MET A 120 6.26 6.10 -4.41
N TRP A 121 5.30 5.99 -5.33
CA TRP A 121 5.56 6.27 -6.75
C TRP A 121 5.90 7.74 -6.95
N GLU A 122 6.84 8.03 -7.85
CA GLU A 122 7.29 9.40 -8.08
C GLU A 122 6.12 10.33 -8.49
N HIS A 123 5.11 9.82 -9.22
CA HIS A 123 3.93 10.63 -9.58
C HIS A 123 3.19 11.19 -8.36
N ALA A 124 3.29 10.56 -7.19
CA ALA A 124 2.56 10.96 -5.99
C ALA A 124 3.13 12.22 -5.35
N PHE A 125 4.43 12.50 -5.56
CA PHE A 125 5.13 13.57 -4.84
C PHE A 125 6.01 14.47 -5.70
N TYR A 126 6.42 14.03 -6.90
CA TYR A 126 7.51 14.68 -7.63
C TYR A 126 7.21 16.12 -8.03
N LEU A 127 5.95 16.47 -8.31
CA LEU A 127 5.60 17.85 -8.66
C LEU A 127 5.92 18.84 -7.53
N GLN A 128 5.70 18.46 -6.28
CA GLN A 128 5.89 19.32 -5.10
C GLN A 128 7.24 19.10 -4.40
N TYR A 129 7.64 17.84 -4.20
CA TYR A 129 8.80 17.46 -3.40
C TYR A 129 10.03 17.05 -4.23
N LYS A 130 9.89 16.94 -5.56
CA LYS A 130 10.98 16.52 -6.47
C LYS A 130 11.61 15.22 -5.99
N ASN A 131 12.93 15.16 -5.87
CA ASN A 131 13.69 14.01 -5.40
C ASN A 131 13.72 13.87 -3.86
N VAL A 132 13.08 14.77 -3.11
CA VAL A 132 13.12 14.78 -1.64
C VAL A 132 11.95 13.98 -1.05
N LYS A 133 11.88 12.69 -1.38
CA LYS A 133 10.78 11.79 -0.96
C LYS A 133 10.59 11.67 0.56
N ALA A 134 11.63 11.94 1.34
CA ALA A 134 11.57 11.95 2.81
C ALA A 134 10.67 13.08 3.35
N GLU A 135 10.67 14.27 2.72
CA GLU A 135 9.80 15.37 3.14
C GLU A 135 8.34 15.09 2.77
N TYR A 136 8.08 14.43 1.64
CA TYR A 136 6.75 13.94 1.30
C TYR A 136 6.23 12.92 2.33
N ALA A 137 7.03 11.90 2.64
CA ALA A 137 6.66 10.89 3.64
C ALA A 137 6.45 11.48 5.03
N LYS A 138 7.20 12.54 5.39
CA LYS A 138 6.98 13.30 6.62
C LYS A 138 5.67 14.09 6.59
N ALA A 139 5.37 14.77 5.48
CA ALA A 139 4.16 15.57 5.31
C ALA A 139 2.88 14.73 5.30
N PHE A 140 2.95 13.50 4.78
CA PHE A 140 1.86 12.53 4.76
C PHE A 140 1.20 12.36 6.14
N TRP A 141 1.99 12.29 7.21
CA TRP A 141 1.47 12.10 8.57
C TRP A 141 0.53 13.20 9.07
N ASN A 142 0.55 14.39 8.44
CA ASN A 142 -0.35 15.49 8.82
C ASN A 142 -1.75 15.35 8.22
N VAL A 143 -1.97 14.38 7.33
CA VAL A 143 -3.23 14.19 6.61
C VAL A 143 -3.74 12.75 6.69
N VAL A 144 -3.16 11.92 7.56
CA VAL A 144 -3.66 10.55 7.82
C VAL A 144 -4.99 10.64 8.57
N ASN A 145 -6.03 9.99 8.04
CA ASN A 145 -7.38 9.93 8.62
C ASN A 145 -7.51 8.81 9.65
#